data_AF-A0A2N1YJQ1-F1
#
_entry.id   AF-A0A2N1YJQ1-F1
#
_cell.length_a   1.000
_cell.length_b   1.000
_cell.length_c   1.000
_cell.angle_alpha   90.00
_cell.angle_beta   90.00
_cell.angle_gamma   90.00
#
_symmetry.space_group_name_H-M   'P 1'
#
loop_
_entity.id
_entity.type
_entity.pdbx_description
1 polymer ?
#
loop_
_entity_poly.entity_id
_entity_poly.type
_entity_poly.pdbx_seq_one_letter_code
_entity_poly.pdbx_strand_id
1 'polypeptide(L)'
;GIGRIVANGLERAKISRRHDDVELAMEEGLMEVMPRLEARTPYIATLANIATLMGLLGTIIGLIQAFTAVASADPAQKADLLSASISVAMNTTAFGLIAAIPLLLAFAFINAMTGKLVDSMEMASIKFLNVFRQVVTQQDQRNADGQ
;
A
#
# COMPACT_ATOMS: atom_id res chain seq x y z
N GLY A 1 -1.13 -15.90 -5.18
CA GLY A 1 -1.95 -15.52 -4.02
C GLY A 1 -3.07 -16.51 -3.84
N ILE A 2 -4.19 -16.33 -4.55
CA ILE A 2 -5.45 -17.07 -4.34
C ILE A 2 -5.27 -18.58 -4.52
N GLY A 3 -4.53 -19.00 -5.55
CA GLY A 3 -4.27 -20.42 -5.81
C GLY A 3 -3.53 -21.14 -4.68
N ARG A 4 -2.72 -20.44 -3.87
CA ARG A 4 -2.00 -21.06 -2.75
C ARG A 4 -2.91 -21.24 -1.52
N ILE A 5 -3.82 -20.30 -1.29
CA ILE A 5 -4.81 -20.37 -0.18
C ILE A 5 -5.83 -21.47 -0.47
N VAL A 6 -6.35 -21.52 -1.70
CA VAL A 6 -7.28 -22.58 -2.14
C VAL A 6 -6.58 -23.95 -2.20
N ALA A 7 -5.31 -24.02 -2.60
CA ALA A 7 -4.54 -25.26 -2.57
C ALA A 7 -4.30 -25.78 -1.14
N ASN A 8 -3.94 -24.90 -0.19
CA ASN A 8 -3.78 -25.26 1.22
C ASN A 8 -5.11 -25.75 1.83
N GLY A 9 -6.22 -25.06 1.53
CA GLY A 9 -7.55 -25.51 1.95
C GLY A 9 -7.94 -26.86 1.33
N LEU A 10 -7.61 -27.09 0.06
CA LEU A 10 -7.90 -28.35 -0.63
C LEU A 10 -7.02 -29.52 -0.15
N GLU A 11 -5.75 -29.28 0.19
CA GLU A 11 -4.88 -30.29 0.80
C GLU A 11 -5.39 -30.68 2.20
N ARG A 12 -5.81 -29.69 3.00
CA ARG A 12 -6.36 -29.97 4.34
C ARG A 12 -7.70 -30.71 4.27
N ALA A 13 -8.55 -30.37 3.31
CA ALA A 13 -9.82 -31.05 3.03
C ALA A 13 -9.66 -32.52 2.60
N LYS A 14 -8.49 -32.92 2.09
CA LYS A 14 -8.17 -34.34 1.80
C LYS A 14 -7.78 -35.13 3.04
N ILE A 15 -7.30 -34.47 4.09
CA ILE A 15 -6.76 -35.10 5.30
C ILE A 15 -7.79 -35.09 6.44
N SER A 16 -8.58 -34.03 6.58
CA SER A 16 -9.61 -33.90 7.61
C SER A 16 -10.94 -33.46 6.99
N ARG A 17 -12.03 -34.15 7.35
CA ARG A 17 -13.40 -33.80 6.94
C ARG A 17 -14.05 -32.75 7.86
N ARG A 18 -13.36 -32.35 8.93
CA ARG A 18 -13.87 -31.33 9.85
C ARG A 18 -13.74 -29.96 9.21
N HIS A 19 -14.87 -29.26 9.14
CA HIS A 19 -14.97 -27.90 8.62
C HIS A 19 -13.95 -26.94 9.28
N ASP A 20 -13.82 -27.04 10.61
CA ASP A 20 -12.95 -26.18 11.41
C ASP A 20 -11.47 -26.25 10.98
N ASP A 21 -10.98 -27.44 10.58
CA ASP A 21 -9.58 -27.63 10.19
C ASP A 21 -9.28 -26.99 8.82
N VAL A 22 -10.26 -26.99 7.90
CA VAL A 22 -10.15 -26.40 6.57
C VAL A 22 -10.26 -24.88 6.65
N GLU A 23 -11.15 -24.38 7.51
CA GLU A 23 -11.29 -22.95 7.81
C GLU A 23 -9.99 -22.37 8.38
N LEU A 24 -9.41 -23.03 9.39
CA LEU A 24 -8.16 -22.61 10.00
C LEU A 24 -6.99 -22.57 9.00
N ALA A 25 -6.88 -23.58 8.13
CA ALA A 25 -5.82 -23.63 7.11
C ALA A 25 -5.95 -22.55 6.03
N MET A 26 -7.18 -22.15 5.69
CA MET A 26 -7.42 -21.04 4.75
C MET A 26 -7.15 -19.68 5.41
N GLU A 27 -7.50 -19.53 6.68
CA GLU A 27 -7.24 -18.31 7.47
C GLU A 27 -5.73 -18.09 7.69
N GLU A 28 -4.98 -19.16 8.02
CA GLU A 28 -3.51 -19.13 8.07
C GLU A 28 -2.89 -18.70 6.72
N GLY A 29 -3.42 -19.23 5.61
CA GLY A 29 -2.98 -18.86 4.27
C GLY A 29 -3.25 -17.39 3.91
N LEU A 30 -4.37 -16.83 4.40
CA LEU A 30 -4.71 -15.41 4.29
C LEU A 30 -3.73 -14.54 5.10
N MET A 31 -3.47 -14.91 6.35
CA MET A 31 -2.54 -14.19 7.25
C MET A 31 -1.09 -14.16 6.72
N GLU A 32 -0.66 -15.15 5.94
CA GLU A 32 0.69 -15.14 5.34
C GLU A 32 0.78 -14.25 4.08
N VAL A 33 -0.32 -14.11 3.34
CA VAL A 33 -0.34 -13.43 2.02
C VAL A 33 -0.75 -11.96 2.13
N MET A 34 -1.69 -11.61 3.02
CA MET A 34 -2.13 -10.23 3.26
C MET A 34 -0.97 -9.27 3.58
N PRO A 35 -0.09 -9.55 4.56
CA PRO A 35 0.99 -8.62 4.93
C PRO A 35 1.96 -8.39 3.78
N ARG A 36 2.16 -9.38 2.89
CA ARG A 36 3.05 -9.26 1.73
C ARG A 36 2.48 -8.36 0.64
N LEU A 37 1.16 -8.31 0.49
CA LEU A 37 0.45 -7.43 -0.43
C LEU A 37 0.39 -6.00 0.13
N GLU A 38 0.15 -5.87 1.44
CA GLU A 38 0.07 -4.58 2.13
C GLU A 38 1.43 -3.93 2.31
N ALA A 39 2.50 -4.68 2.60
CA ALA A 39 3.82 -4.13 2.89
C ALA A 39 4.45 -3.33 1.73
N ARG A 40 4.09 -3.62 0.46
CA ARG A 40 4.69 -2.96 -0.70
C ARG A 40 4.05 -1.61 -1.05
N THR A 41 2.79 -1.44 -0.71
CA THR A 41 1.99 -0.24 -1.02
C THR A 41 2.46 1.04 -0.31
N PRO A 42 2.79 1.04 1.01
CA PRO A 42 3.14 2.25 1.74
C PRO A 42 4.48 2.88 1.31
N TYR A 43 5.40 2.12 0.70
CA TYR A 43 6.67 2.69 0.22
C TYR A 43 6.47 3.84 -0.77
N ILE A 44 5.41 3.79 -1.58
CA ILE A 44 5.11 4.85 -2.56
C ILE A 44 4.67 6.13 -1.83
N ALA A 45 3.82 6.00 -0.79
CA ALA A 45 3.44 7.13 0.05
C ALA A 45 4.65 7.72 0.79
N THR A 46 5.54 6.87 1.31
CA THR A 46 6.77 7.31 1.95
C THR A 46 7.65 8.12 0.99
N LEU A 47 7.84 7.64 -0.24
CA LEU A 47 8.61 8.37 -1.26
C LEU A 47 7.96 9.71 -1.64
N ALA A 48 6.64 9.77 -1.74
CA ALA A 48 5.92 11.00 -2.02
C ALA A 48 6.10 12.05 -0.91
N ASN A 49 6.02 11.61 0.34
CA ASN A 49 6.28 12.43 1.51
C ASN A 49 7.73 12.92 1.54
N ILE A 50 8.71 12.04 1.26
CA ILE A 50 10.12 12.43 1.17
C ILE A 50 10.32 13.47 0.05
N ALA A 51 9.72 13.29 -1.12
CA ALA A 51 9.81 14.27 -2.21
C ALA A 51 9.30 15.67 -1.82
N THR A 52 8.18 15.71 -1.08
CA THR A 52 7.61 16.96 -0.56
C THR A 52 8.55 17.62 0.46
N LEU A 53 9.04 16.82 1.42
CA LEU A 53 9.98 17.28 2.44
C LEU A 53 11.30 17.78 1.83
N MET A 54 11.79 17.13 0.77
CA MET A 54 12.96 17.56 0.01
C MET A 54 12.73 18.92 -0.67
N GLY A 55 11.55 19.17 -1.23
CA GLY A 55 11.18 20.48 -1.78
C GLY A 55 11.21 21.58 -0.71
N LEU A 56 10.60 21.32 0.45
CA LEU A 56 10.60 22.25 1.58
C LEU A 56 12.03 22.51 2.12
N LEU A 57 12.85 21.47 2.21
CA LEU A 57 14.27 21.60 2.58
C LEU A 57 15.02 22.50 1.58
N GLY A 58 14.74 22.36 0.29
CA GLY A 58 15.28 23.21 -0.76
C GLY A 58 14.97 24.69 -0.56
N THR A 59 13.73 25.03 -0.17
CA THR A 59 13.38 26.41 0.20
C THR A 59 14.22 26.93 1.37
N ILE A 60 14.41 26.13 2.41
CA ILE A 60 15.20 26.52 3.59
C ILE A 60 16.65 26.79 3.19
N ILE A 61 17.26 25.89 2.40
CA ILE A 61 18.62 26.06 1.90
C ILE A 61 18.74 27.32 1.04
N GLY A 62 17.78 27.57 0.14
CA GLY A 62 17.78 28.76 -0.71
C GLY A 62 17.66 30.06 0.09
N LEU A 63 16.83 30.09 1.13
CA LEU A 63 16.71 31.25 2.02
C LEU A 63 17.97 31.48 2.86
N ILE A 64 18.62 30.43 3.35
CA ILE A 64 19.90 30.56 4.07
C ILE A 64 20.95 31.22 3.16
N GLN A 65 21.08 30.73 1.92
CA GLN A 65 22.00 31.33 0.95
C GLN A 65 21.65 32.79 0.63
N ALA A 66 20.36 33.10 0.52
CA ALA A 66 19.88 34.46 0.29
C ALA A 66 20.36 35.43 1.37
N PHE A 67 20.16 35.07 2.64
CA PHE A 67 20.55 35.93 3.77
C PHE A 67 22.06 36.03 3.91
N THR A 68 22.82 34.97 3.62
CA THR A 68 24.29 35.03 3.61
C THR A 68 24.82 35.95 2.52
N ALA A 69 24.27 35.89 1.31
CA ALA A 69 24.66 36.75 0.19
C ALA A 69 24.33 38.23 0.48
N VAL A 70 23.14 38.51 1.02
CA VAL A 70 22.70 39.87 1.37
C VAL A 70 23.51 40.48 2.52
N ALA A 71 24.02 39.67 3.44
CA ALA A 71 24.83 40.14 4.57
C ALA A 71 26.15 40.80 4.11
N SER A 72 26.70 40.35 2.98
CA SER A 72 27.99 40.79 2.43
C SER A 72 27.88 41.65 1.16
N ALA A 73 26.66 41.87 0.65
CA ALA A 73 26.39 42.63 -0.57
C ALA A 73 26.24 44.15 -0.34
N ASP A 74 26.49 44.91 -1.40
CA ASP A 74 26.25 46.35 -1.42
C ASP A 74 24.77 46.70 -1.25
N PRO A 75 24.42 47.77 -0.52
CA PRO A 75 23.03 48.17 -0.25
C PRO A 75 22.15 48.29 -1.51
N ALA A 76 22.73 48.73 -2.63
CA ALA A 76 22.03 48.88 -3.89
C ALA A 76 21.65 47.53 -4.54
N GLN A 77 22.38 46.44 -4.26
CA GLN A 77 22.18 45.11 -4.86
C GLN A 77 21.47 44.14 -3.92
N LYS A 78 21.33 44.46 -2.62
CA LYS A 78 20.69 43.60 -1.62
C LYS A 78 19.29 43.16 -2.01
N ALA A 79 18.48 44.07 -2.54
CA ALA A 79 17.09 43.77 -2.91
C ALA A 79 17.02 42.75 -4.06
N ASP A 80 17.85 42.95 -5.09
CA ASP A 80 17.88 42.07 -6.27
C ASP A 80 18.40 40.68 -5.92
N LEU A 81 19.48 40.58 -5.15
CA LEU A 81 20.05 39.30 -4.70
C LEU A 81 19.07 38.51 -3.83
N LEU A 82 18.37 39.20 -2.92
CA LEU A 82 17.35 38.58 -2.09
C LEU A 82 16.19 38.05 -2.93
N SER A 83 15.68 38.87 -3.86
CA SER A 83 14.58 38.48 -4.74
C SER A 83 14.93 37.28 -5.63
N ALA A 84 16.13 37.30 -6.24
CA ALA A 84 16.61 36.19 -7.04
C ALA A 84 16.73 34.88 -6.24
N SER A 85 17.28 34.95 -5.03
CA SER A 85 17.45 33.77 -4.17
C SER A 85 16.12 33.20 -3.68
N ILE A 86 15.15 34.06 -3.33
CA ILE A 86 13.79 33.65 -2.98
C ILE A 86 13.12 32.97 -4.18
N SER A 87 13.30 33.50 -5.39
CA SER A 87 12.76 32.89 -6.60
C SER A 87 13.29 31.46 -6.81
N VAL A 88 14.59 31.24 -6.61
CA VAL A 88 15.19 29.89 -6.69
C VAL A 88 14.64 28.98 -5.60
N ALA A 89 14.50 29.48 -4.37
CA ALA A 89 13.94 28.75 -3.24
C ALA A 89 12.51 28.27 -3.58
N MET A 90 11.64 29.18 -4.03
CA MET A 90 10.25 28.85 -4.39
C MET A 90 10.16 27.85 -5.54
N ASN A 91 11.05 27.95 -6.54
CA ASN A 91 11.09 27.00 -7.66
C ASN A 91 11.43 25.57 -7.19
N THR A 92 12.31 25.44 -6.21
CA THR A 92 12.67 24.13 -5.64
C THR A 92 11.47 23.44 -4.97
N THR A 93 10.62 24.20 -4.28
CA THR A 93 9.36 23.69 -3.73
C THR A 93 8.39 23.29 -4.83
N ALA A 94 8.28 24.10 -5.90
CA ALA A 94 7.43 23.77 -7.04
C ALA A 94 7.84 22.42 -7.66
N PHE A 95 9.14 22.16 -7.84
CA PHE A 95 9.62 20.85 -8.31
C PHE A 95 9.30 19.71 -7.34
N GLY A 96 9.47 19.93 -6.02
CA GLY A 96 9.11 18.93 -5.01
C GLY A 96 7.62 18.55 -5.07
N LEU A 97 6.74 19.53 -5.27
CA LEU A 97 5.30 19.30 -5.42
C LEU A 97 4.95 18.63 -6.76
N ILE A 98 5.58 19.06 -7.86
CA ILE A 98 5.40 18.44 -9.19
C ILE A 98 5.77 16.96 -9.16
N ALA A 99 6.78 16.56 -8.39
CA ALA A 99 7.13 15.16 -8.19
C ALA A 99 6.18 14.44 -7.20
N ALA A 100 5.80 15.08 -6.09
CA ALA A 100 4.98 14.46 -5.06
C ALA A 100 3.54 14.16 -5.49
N ILE A 101 2.89 15.07 -6.23
CA ILE A 101 1.50 14.93 -6.69
C ILE A 101 1.27 13.64 -7.50
N PRO A 102 2.01 13.36 -8.58
CA PRO A 102 1.81 12.12 -9.36
C PRO A 102 2.14 10.87 -8.55
N LEU A 103 3.13 10.95 -7.63
CA LEU A 103 3.45 9.83 -6.72
C LEU A 103 2.28 9.53 -5.77
N LEU A 104 1.63 10.56 -5.21
CA LEU A 104 0.45 10.40 -4.35
C LEU A 104 -0.75 9.82 -5.12
N LEU A 105 -0.97 10.27 -6.35
CA LEU A 105 -2.03 9.70 -7.21
C LEU A 105 -1.76 8.23 -7.54
N ALA A 106 -0.52 7.88 -7.88
CA ALA A 106 -0.12 6.50 -8.12
C ALA A 106 -0.29 5.63 -6.88
N PHE A 107 0.09 6.14 -5.70
CA PHE A 107 -0.14 5.48 -4.42
C PHE A 107 -1.64 5.22 -4.18
N ALA A 108 -2.50 6.23 -4.36
CA ALA A 108 -3.93 6.09 -4.15
C ALA A 108 -4.53 5.01 -5.07
N PHE A 109 -4.11 4.98 -6.34
CA PHE A 109 -4.57 3.97 -7.31
C PHE A 109 -4.12 2.55 -6.94
N ILE A 110 -2.84 2.37 -6.62
CA ILE A 110 -2.28 1.06 -6.24
C ILE A 110 -2.90 0.58 -4.93
N ASN A 111 -3.07 1.47 -3.96
CA ASN A 111 -3.70 1.12 -2.68
C ASN A 111 -5.15 0.66 -2.85
N ALA A 112 -5.94 1.34 -3.71
CA ALA A 112 -7.29 0.92 -4.04
C ALA A 112 -7.31 -0.45 -4.75
N MET A 113 -6.34 -0.73 -5.62
CA MET A 113 -6.22 -2.02 -6.29
C MET A 113 -5.82 -3.14 -5.32
N THR A 114 -4.88 -2.88 -4.41
CA THR A 114 -4.48 -3.82 -3.35
C THR A 114 -5.67 -4.15 -2.45
N GLY A 115 -6.44 -3.16 -2.01
CA GLY A 115 -7.65 -3.39 -1.21
C GLY A 115 -8.67 -4.27 -1.94
N LYS A 116 -8.99 -3.95 -3.20
CA LYS A 116 -9.89 -4.79 -4.01
C LYS A 116 -9.39 -6.23 -4.18
N LEU A 117 -8.07 -6.42 -4.29
CA LEU A 117 -7.49 -7.74 -4.37
C LEU A 117 -7.71 -8.50 -3.07
N VAL A 118 -7.42 -7.89 -1.92
CA VAL A 118 -7.63 -8.47 -0.58
C VAL A 118 -9.09 -8.85 -0.37
N ASP A 119 -10.03 -7.93 -0.64
CA ASP A 119 -11.48 -8.20 -0.56
C ASP A 119 -11.88 -9.41 -1.41
N SER A 120 -11.32 -9.50 -2.63
CA SER A 120 -11.58 -10.62 -3.53
C SER A 120 -11.01 -11.95 -3.00
N MET A 121 -9.88 -11.91 -2.29
CA MET A 121 -9.30 -13.10 -1.64
C MET A 121 -10.18 -13.59 -0.49
N GLU A 122 -10.63 -12.69 0.38
CA GLU A 122 -11.54 -13.02 1.48
C GLU A 122 -12.85 -13.61 0.97
N MET A 123 -13.46 -12.97 -0.03
CA MET A 123 -14.70 -13.44 -0.64
C MET A 123 -14.55 -14.82 -1.28
N ALA A 124 -13.40 -15.11 -1.91
CA ALA A 124 -13.11 -16.42 -2.48
C ALA A 124 -12.99 -17.50 -1.38
N SER A 125 -12.33 -17.20 -0.27
CA SER A 125 -12.22 -18.11 0.88
C SER A 125 -13.58 -18.42 1.48
N ILE A 126 -14.43 -17.40 1.70
CA ILE A 126 -15.79 -17.59 2.24
C ILE A 126 -16.65 -18.44 1.30
N LYS A 127 -16.61 -18.17 -0.01
CA LYS A 127 -17.35 -18.98 -1.00
C LYS A 127 -16.90 -20.43 -1.01
N PHE A 128 -15.59 -20.68 -0.92
CA PHE A 128 -15.04 -22.03 -0.85
C PHE A 128 -15.52 -22.77 0.40
N LEU A 129 -15.46 -22.14 1.57
CA LEU A 129 -15.93 -22.74 2.82
C LEU A 129 -17.43 -23.04 2.80
N ASN A 130 -18.25 -22.14 2.24
CA ASN A 130 -19.69 -22.37 2.08
C ASN A 130 -19.99 -23.56 1.18
N VAL A 131 -19.30 -23.68 0.04
CA VAL A 131 -19.45 -24.83 -0.87
C VAL A 131 -18.95 -26.10 -0.21
N PHE A 132 -17.80 -26.06 0.48
CA PHE A 132 -17.26 -27.20 1.21
C PHE A 132 -18.23 -27.70 2.29
N ARG A 133 -18.82 -26.78 3.07
CA ARG A 133 -19.84 -27.10 4.07
C ARG A 133 -21.04 -27.82 3.45
N GLN A 134 -21.57 -27.30 2.33
CA GLN A 134 -22.70 -27.93 1.64
C GLN A 134 -22.38 -29.35 1.17
N VAL A 135 -21.17 -29.58 0.63
CA VAL A 135 -20.73 -30.90 0.17
C VAL A 135 -20.58 -31.89 1.33
N VAL A 136 -20.00 -31.45 2.45
CA VAL A 136 -19.86 -32.30 3.66
C VAL A 136 -21.23 -32.63 4.25
N THR A 137 -22.13 -31.64 4.41
CA THR A 137 -23.48 -31.87 4.94
C THR A 137 -24.32 -32.80 4.06
N GLN A 138 -24.18 -32.75 2.73
CA GLN A 138 -24.85 -33.69 1.82
C GLN A 138 -24.30 -35.12 1.92
N GLN A 139 -23.00 -35.29 2.18
CA GLN A 139 -22.41 -36.62 2.35
C GLN A 139 -22.88 -37.30 3.64
N ASP A 140 -23.07 -36.55 4.73
CA ASP A 140 -23.58 -37.11 5.99
C ASP A 140 -25.04 -37.56 5.86
N GLN A 141 -25.88 -36.80 5.16
CA GLN A 141 -27.28 -37.20 4.90
C GLN A 141 -27.36 -38.44 3.99
N ARG A 142 -26.53 -38.51 2.95
CA ARG A 142 -26.49 -39.65 2.03
C ARG A 142 -25.96 -40.94 2.67
N ASN A 143 -25.14 -40.84 3.71
CA ASN A 143 -24.68 -41.98 4.50
C ASN A 143 -25.71 -42.42 5.57
N ALA A 144 -26.58 -41.51 6.03
CA ALA A 144 -27.64 -41.82 6.99
C ALA A 144 -28.86 -42.49 6.33
N ASP A 145 -29.20 -42.13 5.09
CA ASP A 145 -30.33 -42.71 4.34
C ASP A 145 -30.02 -44.07 3.69
N GLY A 146 -28.74 -44.49 3.72
CA GLY A 146 -28.26 -45.76 3.15
C GLY A 146 -28.14 -46.92 4.13
N GLN A 147 -28.57 -46.75 5.39
CA GLN A 147 -28.62 -47.78 6.43
C GLN A 147 -30.06 -48.16 6.79
#